data_AF-A0A512E4M7-F1
#
_entry.id   AF-A0A512E4M7-F1
#
_cell.length_a   1.000
_cell.length_b   1.000
_cell.length_c   1.000
_cell.angle_alpha   90.00
_cell.angle_beta   90.00
_cell.angle_gamma   90.00
#
_symmetry.space_group_name_H-M   'P 1'
#
loop_
_entity.id
_entity.type
_entity.pdbx_description
1 polymer ?
#
loop_
_entity_poly.entity_id
_entity_poly.type
_entity_poly.pdbx_seq_one_letter_code
_entity_poly.pdbx_strand_id
1 'polypeptide(L)'
;MLGGCLRDSVDIGQFSGIEKFTVGDATQLYFVGGALNAMVTGSNQADVLIFGSGNETFAGRGGADDFVIFSNSGDVDRIVGFNAAEDQVWGDIWFNSNGDPIANRSITEAGGETVVTTSSFAGEVLHELRIDAVGIPQDVFRDWGTYSG
;
A
#
# COMPACT_ATOMS: atom_id res chain seq x y z
N MET A 1 -14.78 -19.56 -30.50
CA MET A 1 -15.00 -18.39 -29.63
C MET A 1 -13.96 -18.46 -28.52
N LEU A 2 -12.89 -17.67 -28.62
CA LEU A 2 -11.93 -17.47 -27.54
C LEU A 2 -11.64 -15.98 -27.52
N GLY A 3 -12.46 -15.24 -26.79
CA GLY A 3 -12.24 -13.82 -26.53
C GLY A 3 -11.17 -13.70 -25.47
N GLY A 4 -9.91 -13.59 -25.89
CA GLY A 4 -8.88 -13.02 -25.05
C GLY A 4 -9.16 -11.53 -24.93
N CYS A 5 -9.46 -11.05 -23.73
CA CYS A 5 -9.48 -9.62 -23.45
C CYS A 5 -8.05 -9.10 -23.67
N LEU A 6 -7.78 -8.50 -24.83
CA LEU A 6 -6.57 -7.73 -25.03
C LEU A 6 -6.66 -6.55 -24.07
N ARG A 7 -5.70 -6.40 -23.17
CA ARG A 7 -5.56 -5.17 -22.40
C ARG A 7 -5.26 -4.07 -23.43
N ASP A 8 -6.24 -3.23 -23.72
CA ASP A 8 -6.02 -2.01 -24.50
C ASP A 8 -5.19 -1.05 -23.64
N SER A 9 -4.04 -0.60 -24.14
CA SER A 9 -3.18 0.37 -23.47
C SER A 9 -3.02 1.62 -24.33
N VAL A 10 -3.05 2.79 -23.69
CA VAL A 10 -2.75 4.07 -24.32
C VAL A 10 -1.64 4.73 -23.51
N ASP A 11 -0.45 4.86 -24.10
CA ASP A 11 0.67 5.58 -23.49
C ASP A 11 0.46 7.09 -23.69
N ILE A 12 -0.01 7.76 -22.65
CA ILE A 12 -0.33 9.20 -22.65
C ILE A 12 0.86 10.12 -22.31
N GLY A 13 2.05 9.54 -22.09
CA GLY A 13 3.32 10.25 -21.85
C GLY A 13 3.78 10.24 -20.39
N GLN A 14 4.83 11.02 -20.09
CA GLN A 14 5.33 11.26 -18.74
C GLN A 14 4.75 12.56 -18.20
N PHE A 15 4.12 12.50 -17.03
CA PHE A 15 3.66 13.69 -16.32
C PHE A 15 4.59 13.97 -15.14
N SER A 16 4.93 15.24 -14.93
CA SER A 16 5.71 15.69 -13.77
C SER A 16 4.98 16.82 -13.05
N GLY A 17 5.12 16.89 -11.72
CA GLY A 17 4.44 17.89 -10.90
C GLY A 17 2.92 17.68 -10.83
N ILE A 18 2.43 16.44 -10.81
CA ILE A 18 1.01 16.16 -10.59
C ILE A 18 0.76 16.09 -9.09
N GLU A 19 0.03 17.05 -8.55
CA GLU A 19 -0.35 17.05 -7.13
C GLU A 19 -1.59 16.19 -6.84
N LYS A 20 -2.39 15.87 -7.87
CA LYS A 20 -3.61 15.04 -7.75
C LYS A 20 -3.91 14.24 -9.01
N PHE A 21 -4.08 12.93 -8.85
CA PHE A 21 -4.50 12.00 -9.90
C PHE A 21 -5.84 11.34 -9.51
N THR A 22 -6.77 11.21 -10.45
CA THR A 22 -8.10 10.60 -10.21
C THR A 22 -8.57 9.87 -11.46
N VAL A 23 -9.06 8.64 -11.28
CA VAL A 23 -9.64 7.80 -12.35
C VAL A 23 -11.15 7.63 -12.10
N GLY A 24 -11.93 7.38 -13.15
CA GLY A 24 -13.37 7.20 -13.04
C GLY A 24 -13.76 5.94 -12.24
N ASP A 25 -14.95 5.97 -11.64
CA ASP A 25 -15.41 5.02 -10.62
C ASP A 25 -15.61 3.54 -11.08
N ALA A 26 -15.58 3.27 -12.39
CA ALA A 26 -15.92 1.96 -12.96
C ALA A 26 -14.71 1.13 -13.42
N THR A 27 -13.48 1.57 -13.13
CA THR A 27 -12.27 0.90 -13.62
C THR A 27 -11.26 0.79 -12.49
N GLN A 28 -10.78 -0.44 -12.24
CA GLN A 28 -9.67 -0.71 -11.35
C GLN A 28 -8.48 0.19 -11.71
N LEU A 29 -7.98 0.91 -10.73
CA LEU A 29 -6.73 1.63 -10.80
C LEU A 29 -5.59 0.72 -10.36
N TYR A 30 -4.59 0.60 -11.22
CA TYR A 30 -3.27 0.09 -10.84
C TYR A 30 -2.32 1.29 -10.80
N PHE A 31 -1.91 1.70 -9.60
CA PHE A 31 -1.05 2.86 -9.38
C PHE A 31 0.25 2.44 -8.70
N VAL A 32 1.36 3.04 -9.15
CA VAL A 32 2.67 2.90 -8.52
C VAL A 32 3.20 4.30 -8.19
N GLY A 33 3.50 4.51 -6.92
CA GLY A 33 4.07 5.72 -6.35
C GLY A 33 5.41 6.10 -6.96
N GLY A 34 5.70 7.39 -6.91
CA GLY A 34 6.91 7.98 -7.47
C GLY A 34 8.04 8.03 -6.43
N ALA A 35 8.96 8.98 -6.60
CA ALA A 35 9.97 9.33 -5.58
C ALA A 35 9.62 10.63 -4.82
N LEU A 36 8.37 11.09 -4.97
CA LEU A 36 7.87 12.35 -4.42
C LEU A 36 6.61 12.05 -3.64
N ASN A 37 6.34 12.88 -2.64
CA ASN A 37 5.06 12.85 -1.91
C ASN A 37 3.90 12.96 -2.91
N ALA A 38 2.97 12.01 -2.84
CA ALA A 38 1.83 11.93 -3.73
C ALA A 38 0.51 11.78 -2.95
N MET A 39 -0.57 12.35 -3.48
CA MET A 39 -1.92 12.10 -3.00
C MET A 39 -2.73 11.44 -4.11
N VAL A 40 -3.19 10.21 -3.87
CA VAL A 40 -3.91 9.40 -4.85
C VAL A 40 -5.27 9.01 -4.30
N THR A 41 -6.28 9.14 -5.14
CA THR A 41 -7.62 8.68 -4.86
C THR A 41 -8.03 7.69 -5.95
N GLY A 42 -8.34 6.48 -5.51
CA GLY A 42 -8.79 5.35 -6.30
C GLY A 42 -10.19 5.50 -6.89
N SER A 43 -10.68 4.38 -7.41
CA SER A 43 -11.98 4.19 -8.04
C SER A 43 -13.00 3.62 -7.04
N ASN A 44 -14.14 3.10 -7.50
CA ASN A 44 -15.03 2.30 -6.63
C ASN A 44 -14.93 0.80 -6.98
N GLN A 45 -13.81 0.38 -7.57
CA GLN A 45 -13.47 -1.02 -7.88
C GLN A 45 -12.29 -1.44 -7.01
N ALA A 46 -12.00 -2.74 -6.97
CA ALA A 46 -10.82 -3.27 -6.30
C ALA A 46 -9.53 -2.73 -6.94
N ASP A 47 -8.91 -1.72 -6.35
CA ASP A 47 -7.70 -1.08 -6.83
C ASP A 47 -6.42 -1.75 -6.31
N VAL A 48 -5.31 -1.51 -7.00
CA VAL A 48 -3.96 -1.89 -6.54
C VAL A 48 -3.14 -0.61 -6.43
N LEU A 49 -2.82 -0.23 -5.20
CA LEU A 49 -2.19 1.04 -4.87
C LEU A 49 -0.83 0.77 -4.22
N ILE A 50 0.22 0.89 -5.02
CA ILE A 50 1.60 0.60 -4.61
C ILE A 50 2.28 1.90 -4.23
N PHE A 51 2.68 2.01 -2.97
CA PHE A 51 3.46 3.13 -2.45
C PHE A 51 4.88 3.10 -3.03
N GLY A 52 5.41 4.29 -3.32
CA GLY A 52 6.75 4.54 -3.82
C GLY A 52 7.67 5.02 -2.71
N SER A 53 8.50 6.02 -3.04
CA SER A 53 9.30 6.77 -2.08
C SER A 53 8.73 8.18 -1.88
N GLY A 54 8.97 8.76 -0.71
CA GLY A 54 8.33 9.97 -0.24
C GLY A 54 7.10 9.67 0.64
N ASN A 55 6.60 10.69 1.32
CA ASN A 55 5.43 10.54 2.21
C ASN A 55 4.15 10.62 1.38
N GLU A 56 3.53 9.48 1.09
CA GLU A 56 2.36 9.41 0.21
C GLU A 56 1.07 9.21 1.01
N THR A 57 -0.06 9.64 0.43
CA THR A 57 -1.39 9.47 1.01
C THR A 57 -2.36 8.91 -0.01
N PHE A 58 -2.74 7.64 0.15
CA PHE A 58 -3.63 6.94 -0.77
C PHE A 58 -4.99 6.67 -0.14
N ALA A 59 -6.04 6.75 -0.96
CA ALA A 59 -7.39 6.35 -0.59
C ALA A 59 -7.97 5.48 -1.70
N GLY A 60 -8.33 4.23 -1.41
CA GLY A 60 -8.92 3.31 -2.37
C GLY A 60 -10.39 3.63 -2.68
N ARG A 61 -11.10 4.19 -1.69
CA ARG A 61 -12.53 4.52 -1.65
C ARG A 61 -13.43 3.30 -1.41
N GLY A 62 -13.73 2.51 -2.43
CA GLY A 62 -14.66 1.39 -2.29
C GLY A 62 -14.30 0.28 -3.24
N GLY A 63 -14.69 -0.95 -2.89
CA GLY A 63 -14.07 -2.12 -3.48
C GLY A 63 -13.14 -2.77 -2.44
N ALA A 64 -12.53 -3.89 -2.83
CA ALA A 64 -11.54 -4.58 -2.00
C ALA A 64 -10.16 -4.18 -2.50
N ASP A 65 -9.54 -3.20 -1.85
CA ASP A 65 -8.32 -2.57 -2.34
C ASP A 65 -7.07 -3.24 -1.77
N ASP A 66 -6.04 -3.39 -2.61
CA ASP A 66 -4.72 -3.85 -2.20
C ASP A 66 -3.78 -2.64 -2.05
N PHE A 67 -3.47 -2.27 -0.81
CA PHE A 67 -2.46 -1.27 -0.49
C PHE A 67 -1.12 -1.95 -0.30
N VAL A 68 -0.12 -1.54 -1.06
CA VAL A 68 1.17 -2.23 -1.13
C VAL A 68 2.29 -1.29 -0.67
N ILE A 69 2.93 -1.61 0.45
CA ILE A 69 4.00 -0.81 1.06
C ILE A 69 5.37 -1.47 0.96
N PHE A 70 6.42 -0.66 0.90
CA PHE A 70 7.81 -1.10 1.01
C PHE A 70 8.42 -0.58 2.32
N SER A 71 8.75 -1.50 3.21
CA SER A 71 9.00 -1.26 4.63
C SER A 71 10.41 -0.73 4.93
N ASN A 72 11.18 -0.36 3.91
CA ASN A 72 12.54 0.17 4.04
C ASN A 72 12.77 1.48 3.28
N SER A 73 11.72 2.25 3.04
CA SER A 73 11.81 3.51 2.32
C SER A 73 12.28 4.69 3.18
N GLY A 74 12.14 4.60 4.51
CA GLY A 74 12.36 5.71 5.43
C GLY A 74 11.19 6.70 5.50
N ASP A 75 10.10 6.42 4.80
CA ASP A 75 8.96 7.32 4.62
C ASP A 75 7.86 7.09 5.65
N VAL A 76 6.94 8.06 5.71
CA VAL A 76 5.71 8.00 6.51
C VAL A 76 4.51 8.10 5.58
N ASP A 77 3.88 6.96 5.35
CA ASP A 77 2.75 6.82 4.44
C ASP A 77 1.42 6.82 5.18
N ARG A 78 0.36 7.17 4.44
CA ARG A 78 -0.99 7.22 4.97
C ARG A 78 -2.00 6.55 4.05
N ILE A 79 -2.88 5.75 4.66
CA ILE A 79 -4.11 5.26 4.03
C ILE A 79 -5.30 6.00 4.64
N VAL A 80 -6.21 6.45 3.77
CA VAL A 80 -7.45 7.15 4.14
C VAL A 80 -8.66 6.40 3.59
N GLY A 81 -9.70 6.28 4.42
CA GLY A 81 -10.94 5.57 4.10
C GLY A 81 -10.81 4.05 4.15
N PHE A 82 -9.89 3.52 4.95
CA PHE A 82 -9.63 2.08 5.00
C PHE A 82 -10.84 1.27 5.50
N ASN A 83 -11.25 0.27 4.74
CA ASN A 83 -12.29 -0.68 5.12
C ASN A 83 -11.68 -2.05 5.44
N ALA A 84 -11.49 -2.34 6.72
CA ALA A 84 -10.91 -3.61 7.17
C ALA A 84 -11.73 -4.88 6.82
N ALA A 85 -12.96 -4.74 6.32
CA ALA A 85 -13.76 -5.87 5.82
C ALA A 85 -13.50 -6.20 4.34
N GLU A 86 -12.90 -5.28 3.59
CA GLU A 86 -12.70 -5.40 2.14
C GLU A 86 -11.22 -5.28 1.76
N ASP A 87 -10.50 -4.33 2.38
CA ASP A 87 -9.15 -3.93 2.00
C ASP A 87 -8.06 -4.81 2.64
N GLN A 88 -6.89 -4.82 1.99
CA GLN A 88 -5.69 -5.52 2.45
C GLN A 88 -4.48 -4.59 2.43
N VAL A 89 -3.58 -4.80 3.38
CA VAL A 89 -2.27 -4.15 3.41
C VAL A 89 -1.22 -5.21 3.18
N TRP A 90 -0.52 -5.10 2.05
CA TRP A 90 0.60 -5.94 1.68
C TRP A 90 1.89 -5.20 1.99
N GLY A 91 2.79 -5.86 2.68
CA GLY A 91 4.13 -5.36 2.92
C GLY A 91 5.18 -6.44 2.77
N ASP A 92 6.42 -6.01 2.91
CA ASP A 92 7.59 -6.84 3.00
C ASP A 92 8.12 -6.80 4.45
N ILE A 93 7.87 -7.84 5.23
CA ILE A 93 8.82 -8.14 6.31
C ILE A 93 9.95 -8.90 5.63
N TRP A 94 11.00 -8.17 5.25
CA TRP A 94 12.12 -8.70 4.50
C TRP A 94 12.71 -9.91 5.26
N PHE A 95 13.07 -10.95 4.51
CA PHE A 95 13.90 -12.05 5.00
C PHE A 95 15.27 -11.96 4.33
N ASN A 96 16.35 -12.25 5.05
CA ASN A 96 17.68 -12.37 4.45
C ASN A 96 17.78 -13.62 3.56
N SER A 97 18.92 -13.83 2.90
CA SER A 97 19.18 -15.03 2.09
C SER A 97 19.14 -16.35 2.86
N ASN A 98 19.12 -16.30 4.20
CA ASN A 98 19.01 -17.46 5.08
C ASN A 98 17.57 -17.68 5.59
N GLY A 99 16.62 -16.82 5.21
CA GLY A 99 15.23 -16.88 5.65
C GLY A 99 14.99 -16.27 7.04
N ASP A 100 15.97 -15.57 7.63
CA ASP A 100 15.75 -14.85 8.89
C ASP A 100 15.03 -13.53 8.60
N PRO A 101 14.03 -13.12 9.40
CA PRO A 101 13.48 -11.77 9.30
C PRO A 101 14.62 -10.77 9.47
N ILE A 102 14.61 -9.64 8.74
CA ILE A 102 15.60 -8.55 8.90
C ILE A 102 15.01 -7.27 9.50
N ALA A 103 13.72 -7.29 9.82
CA ALA A 103 13.00 -6.21 10.47
C ALA A 103 11.89 -6.76 11.40
N ASN A 104 11.46 -5.93 12.34
CA ASN A 104 10.32 -6.15 13.21
C ASN A 104 9.16 -5.25 12.78
N ARG A 105 7.93 -5.76 12.82
CA ARG A 105 6.71 -4.96 12.70
C ARG A 105 6.09 -4.76 14.09
N SER A 106 5.69 -3.52 14.38
CA SER A 106 4.86 -3.16 15.53
C SER A 106 3.57 -2.53 15.02
N ILE A 107 2.44 -2.90 15.62
CA ILE A 107 1.13 -2.30 15.30
C ILE A 107 0.58 -1.71 16.59
N THR A 108 0.30 -0.41 16.57
CA THR A 108 -0.23 0.33 17.72
C THR A 108 -1.41 1.18 17.30
N GLU A 109 -2.29 1.48 18.24
CA GLU A 109 -3.42 2.36 18.00
C GLU A 109 -3.25 3.67 18.78
N ALA A 110 -3.31 4.79 18.09
CA ALA A 110 -3.17 6.11 18.69
C ALA A 110 -4.00 7.14 17.91
N GLY A 111 -4.75 7.99 18.62
CA GLY A 111 -5.44 9.12 17.98
C GLY A 111 -6.53 8.75 16.96
N GLY A 112 -7.08 7.53 17.01
CA GLY A 112 -8.04 7.04 16.02
C GLY A 112 -7.38 6.43 14.77
N GLU A 113 -6.07 6.22 14.81
CA GLU A 113 -5.30 5.60 13.73
C GLU A 113 -4.66 4.30 14.20
N THR A 114 -4.47 3.38 13.27
CA THR A 114 -3.55 2.25 13.40
C THR A 114 -2.23 2.67 12.80
N VAL A 115 -1.16 2.61 13.60
CA VAL A 115 0.21 2.91 13.20
C VAL A 115 0.97 1.60 13.11
N VAL A 116 1.40 1.26 11.91
CA VAL A 116 2.26 0.12 11.62
C VAL A 116 3.68 0.65 11.44
N THR A 117 4.57 0.27 12.34
CA THR A 117 5.97 0.65 12.30
C THR A 117 6.81 -0.56 11.94
N THR A 118 7.61 -0.45 10.88
CA THR A 118 8.66 -1.41 10.59
C THR A 118 9.98 -0.86 11.10
N SER A 119 10.74 -1.68 11.84
CA SER A 119 12.02 -1.29 12.43
C SER A 119 13.09 -2.35 12.23
N SER A 120 14.36 -1.94 12.16
CA SER A 120 15.49 -2.89 12.18
C SER A 120 15.60 -3.56 13.55
N PHE A 121 16.38 -4.64 13.65
CA PHE A 121 16.67 -5.25 14.97
C PHE A 121 17.43 -4.33 15.93
N ALA A 122 18.13 -3.32 15.41
CA ALA A 122 18.77 -2.30 16.22
C ALA A 122 17.77 -1.27 16.78
N GLY A 123 16.49 -1.36 16.40
CA GLY A 123 15.42 -0.46 16.81
C GLY A 123 15.31 0.81 15.98
N GLU A 124 15.99 0.89 14.84
CA GLU A 124 15.83 2.00 13.89
C GLU A 124 14.50 1.86 13.14
N VAL A 125 13.72 2.93 13.07
CA VAL A 125 12.48 2.94 12.27
C VAL A 125 12.85 2.99 10.79
N LEU A 126 12.36 2.02 10.03
CA LEU A 126 12.59 1.88 8.59
C LEU A 126 11.41 2.40 7.77
N HIS A 127 10.20 2.37 8.31
CA HIS A 127 8.98 2.88 7.68
C HIS A 127 7.86 3.02 8.72
N GLU A 128 6.96 3.96 8.50
CA GLU A 128 5.71 4.09 9.26
C GLU A 128 4.52 4.19 8.30
N LEU A 129 3.54 3.31 8.46
CA LEU A 129 2.24 3.38 7.81
C LEU A 129 1.18 3.82 8.83
N ARG A 130 0.42 4.86 8.50
CA ARG A 130 -0.73 5.32 9.27
C ARG A 130 -2.02 5.02 8.54
N ILE A 131 -2.95 4.35 9.21
CA ILE A 131 -4.26 3.99 8.67
C ILE A 131 -5.31 4.69 9.51
N ASP A 132 -6.24 5.40 8.86
CA ASP A 132 -7.34 6.13 9.53
C ASP A 132 -8.47 5.23 10.05
N ALA A 133 -8.10 4.06 10.57
CA ALA A 133 -8.98 3.08 11.19
C ALA A 133 -8.29 2.46 12.42
N VAL A 134 -9.09 1.96 13.35
CA VAL A 134 -8.65 1.21 14.54
C VAL A 134 -9.35 -0.14 14.59
N GLY A 135 -8.84 -1.06 15.39
CA GLY A 135 -9.37 -2.41 15.54
C GLY A 135 -9.16 -3.27 14.30
N ILE A 136 -8.15 -2.96 13.48
CA ILE A 136 -7.86 -3.68 12.24
C ILE A 136 -7.40 -5.11 12.58
N PRO A 137 -8.10 -6.15 12.09
CA PRO A 137 -7.69 -7.53 12.29
C PRO A 137 -6.28 -7.81 11.74
N GLN A 138 -5.53 -8.69 12.40
CA GLN A 138 -4.14 -8.99 12.01
C GLN A 138 -4.04 -9.63 10.61
N ASP A 139 -5.06 -10.36 10.16
CA ASP A 139 -5.11 -11.04 8.85
C ASP A 139 -5.26 -10.09 7.65
N VAL A 140 -5.58 -8.83 7.91
CA VAL A 140 -5.55 -7.74 6.92
C VAL A 140 -4.12 -7.41 6.50
N PHE A 141 -3.15 -7.56 7.41
CA PHE A 141 -1.74 -7.31 7.14
C PHE A 141 -1.07 -8.57 6.61
N ARG A 142 -0.61 -8.51 5.37
CA ARG A 142 -0.01 -9.64 4.65
C ARG A 142 1.45 -9.36 4.31
N ASP A 143 2.26 -10.39 4.43
CA ASP A 143 3.69 -10.31 4.13
C ASP A 143 4.02 -11.11 2.87
N TRP A 144 4.79 -10.51 1.96
CA TRP A 144 5.41 -11.28 0.90
C TRP A 144 6.50 -12.18 1.48
N GLY A 145 6.44 -13.48 1.17
CA GLY A 145 7.49 -14.44 1.55
C GLY A 145 7.06 -15.50 2.57
N THR A 146 5.86 -15.43 3.17
CA THR A 146 5.24 -16.61 3.78
C THR A 146 4.71 -17.55 2.70
N TYR A 147 5.62 -18.17 1.93
CA TYR A 147 5.29 -19.39 1.20
C TYR A 147 5.08 -20.50 2.22
N SER A 148 3.83 -20.70 2.65
CA SER A 148 3.42 -21.97 3.25
C SER A 148 3.29 -22.99 2.11
N GLY A 149 4.42 -23.63 1.77
CA GLY A 149 4.51 -24.84 0.96
C GLY A 149 5.33 -25.86 1.70
#